data_AF-A0A1C6DRI4-F1
#
_entry.id   AF-A0A1C6DRI4-F1
#
_cell.length_a   1.000
_cell.length_b   1.000
_cell.length_c   1.000
_cell.angle_alpha   90.00
_cell.angle_beta   90.00
_cell.angle_gamma   90.00
#
_symmetry.space_group_name_H-M   'P 1'
#
loop_
_entity.id
_entity.type
_entity.pdbx_description
1 polymer ?
#
loop_
_entity_poly.entity_id
_entity_poly.type
_entity_poly.pdbx_seq_one_letter_code
_entity_poly.pdbx_strand_id
1 'polypeptide(L)'
;MTLAWPGAKAPGLLHPACMKHGRGMHASEKGVENLEKREAVFKKINWALMALIAIGHLAAGIYYLASGARVYYYALAFCGLLFLPLPYGLYKALRVKTCYSLNCVIYAFFILAYTIGLVYQGYARILYFDKLAHGLSGVLVAFLALFLYYLIKPDREIRREECALAGTFVFMSSVAVAGLWEISEYAISLIFGTDPQNVLHTGVGDTMMDMIVCTAGTLAFVVVLALYYKKGRKGFLMGAFDDFYRQNFLEDSDL
;
A
#
# COMPACT_ATOMS: atom_id res chain seq x y z
N MET A 1 -9.41 -3.42 44.99
CA MET A 1 -9.90 -4.80 44.80
C MET A 1 -9.36 -5.29 43.46
N THR A 2 -8.16 -5.85 43.48
CA THR A 2 -7.41 -6.31 42.31
C THR A 2 -7.70 -7.79 42.10
N LEU A 3 -8.53 -8.12 41.12
CA LEU A 3 -8.72 -9.49 40.65
C LEU A 3 -7.63 -9.80 39.63
N ALA A 4 -6.51 -10.35 40.11
CA ALA A 4 -5.53 -11.01 39.26
C ALA A 4 -6.00 -12.46 39.01
N TRP A 5 -6.25 -12.80 37.75
CA TRP A 5 -6.60 -14.16 37.34
C TRP A 5 -5.33 -15.02 37.31
N PRO A 6 -5.23 -16.11 38.10
CA PRO A 6 -4.06 -16.98 38.07
C PRO A 6 -4.14 -17.89 36.85
N GLY A 7 -3.24 -17.71 35.88
CA GLY A 7 -3.09 -18.63 34.74
C GLY A 7 -2.85 -18.01 33.36
N ALA A 8 -2.79 -16.67 33.24
CA ALA A 8 -2.41 -16.05 31.97
C ALA A 8 -0.93 -16.32 31.68
N LYS A 9 -0.65 -17.25 30.76
CA LYS A 9 0.64 -17.30 30.07
C LYS A 9 0.95 -15.90 29.54
N ALA A 10 2.19 -15.43 29.71
CA ALA A 10 2.64 -14.16 29.16
C ALA A 10 2.17 -14.06 27.69
N PRO A 11 1.53 -12.95 27.28
CA PRO A 11 0.97 -12.83 25.94
C PRO A 11 2.08 -13.08 24.92
N GLY A 12 1.95 -14.17 24.16
CA GLY A 12 2.96 -14.59 23.21
C GLY A 12 3.06 -13.56 22.09
N LEU A 13 4.20 -12.88 22.00
CA LEU A 13 4.57 -12.01 20.89
C LEU A 13 4.38 -12.77 19.57
N LEU A 14 3.66 -12.17 18.63
CA LEU A 14 3.36 -12.82 17.36
C LEU A 14 4.16 -12.28 16.19
N HIS A 15 4.77 -11.11 16.30
CA HIS A 15 5.57 -10.58 15.20
C HIS A 15 6.76 -11.53 14.95
N PRO A 16 6.85 -12.19 13.78
CA PRO A 16 7.93 -13.12 13.45
C PRO A 16 9.34 -12.52 13.57
N ALA A 17 9.49 -11.20 13.49
CA ALA A 17 10.76 -10.53 13.76
C ALA A 17 11.14 -10.53 15.26
N CYS A 18 10.16 -10.44 16.15
CA CYS A 18 10.36 -10.43 17.60
C CYS A 18 10.51 -11.86 18.16
N MET A 19 9.80 -12.85 17.59
CA MET A 19 9.92 -14.27 17.97
C MET A 19 11.31 -14.91 17.70
N LYS A 20 12.21 -14.25 16.96
CA LYS A 20 13.56 -14.77 16.66
C LYS A 20 14.68 -14.27 17.58
N HIS A 21 14.41 -13.37 18.53
CA HIS A 21 15.44 -12.71 19.35
C HIS A 21 16.05 -13.56 20.49
N GLY A 22 15.86 -14.89 20.48
CA GLY A 22 16.51 -15.81 21.42
C GLY A 22 17.92 -16.30 21.00
N ARG A 23 18.61 -15.66 20.06
CA ARG A 23 19.96 -16.07 19.58
C ARG A 23 20.89 -14.86 19.52
N GLY A 24 22.06 -14.98 20.15
CA GLY A 24 22.96 -13.89 20.57
C GLY A 24 23.50 -12.93 19.51
N MET A 25 24.27 -11.93 19.98
CA MET A 25 24.74 -10.72 19.26
C MET A 25 25.12 -10.91 17.78
N HIS A 26 25.89 -11.95 17.43
CA HIS A 26 26.29 -12.20 16.03
C HIS A 26 25.14 -12.53 15.06
N ALA A 27 24.02 -13.06 15.54
CA ALA A 27 22.83 -13.30 14.72
C ALA A 27 22.04 -12.00 14.47
N SER A 28 22.16 -11.03 15.36
CA SER A 28 21.56 -9.69 15.22
C SER A 28 22.32 -8.87 14.16
N GLU A 29 23.65 -8.81 14.23
CA GLU A 29 24.50 -8.09 13.26
C GLU A 29 24.30 -8.56 11.82
N LYS A 30 24.32 -9.89 11.60
CA LYS A 30 24.04 -10.48 10.28
C LYS A 30 22.62 -10.18 9.81
N GLY A 31 21.67 -10.00 10.71
CA GLY A 31 20.29 -9.65 10.40
C GLY A 31 20.17 -8.21 9.89
N VAL A 32 20.85 -7.27 10.55
CA VAL A 32 20.92 -5.85 10.18
C VAL A 32 21.64 -5.68 8.84
N GLU A 33 22.81 -6.31 8.67
CA GLU A 33 23.59 -6.24 7.42
C GLU A 33 22.77 -6.74 6.20
N ASN A 34 21.97 -7.80 6.39
CA ASN A 34 21.10 -8.32 5.33
C ASN A 34 19.92 -7.40 5.01
N LEU A 35 19.39 -6.68 6.01
CA LEU A 35 18.33 -5.69 5.81
C LEU A 35 18.86 -4.50 5.00
N GLU A 36 20.00 -3.93 5.40
CA GLU A 36 20.64 -2.82 4.71
C GLU A 36 20.97 -3.15 3.25
N LYS A 37 21.53 -4.35 2.99
CA LYS A 37 21.81 -4.82 1.62
C LYS A 37 20.55 -4.90 0.77
N ARG A 38 19.44 -5.43 1.32
CA ARG A 38 18.16 -5.54 0.61
C ARG A 38 17.57 -4.16 0.31
N GLU A 39 17.55 -3.27 1.28
CA GLU A 39 17.06 -1.90 1.10
C GLU A 39 17.93 -1.08 0.15
N ALA A 40 19.24 -1.31 0.10
CA ALA A 40 20.13 -0.71 -0.90
C ALA A 40 19.78 -1.15 -2.33
N VAL A 41 19.39 -2.42 -2.52
CA VAL A 41 18.89 -2.90 -3.81
C VAL A 41 17.55 -2.24 -4.15
N PHE A 42 16.59 -2.23 -3.22
CA PHE A 42 15.31 -1.56 -3.44
C PHE A 42 15.47 -0.07 -3.70
N LYS A 43 16.42 0.61 -3.08
CA LYS A 43 16.76 2.01 -3.36
C LYS A 43 17.16 2.22 -4.83
N LYS A 44 18.01 1.35 -5.38
CA LYS A 44 18.37 1.40 -6.82
C LYS A 44 17.14 1.17 -7.70
N ILE A 45 16.31 0.19 -7.36
CA ILE A 45 15.05 -0.09 -8.08
C ILE A 45 14.12 1.12 -8.04
N ASN A 46 13.97 1.76 -6.88
CA ASN A 46 13.15 2.97 -6.71
C ASN A 46 13.62 4.09 -7.63
N TRP A 47 14.93 4.37 -7.66
CA TRP A 47 15.49 5.37 -8.56
C TRP A 47 15.21 5.05 -10.03
N ALA A 48 15.35 3.78 -10.43
CA ALA A 48 15.03 3.35 -11.79
C ALA A 48 13.53 3.52 -12.11
N LEU A 49 12.64 3.14 -11.19
CA LEU A 49 11.20 3.30 -11.34
C LEU A 49 10.81 4.79 -11.43
N MET A 50 11.34 5.64 -10.55
CA MET A 50 11.09 7.08 -10.59
C MET A 50 11.58 7.71 -11.88
N ALA A 51 12.77 7.33 -12.37
CA ALA A 51 13.29 7.80 -13.65
C ALA A 51 12.39 7.35 -14.81
N LEU A 52 11.97 6.08 -14.83
CA LEU A 52 11.05 5.56 -15.85
C LEU A 52 9.72 6.30 -15.84
N ILE A 53 9.12 6.50 -14.65
CA ILE A 53 7.89 7.26 -14.47
C ILE A 53 8.08 8.69 -14.98
N ALA A 54 9.18 9.36 -14.61
CA ALA A 54 9.44 10.74 -15.01
C ALA A 54 9.57 10.88 -16.53
N ILE A 55 10.40 10.03 -17.13
CA ILE A 55 10.62 10.02 -18.59
C ILE A 55 9.31 9.70 -19.31
N GLY A 56 8.57 8.68 -18.87
CA GLY A 56 7.29 8.29 -19.47
C GLY A 56 6.26 9.42 -19.44
N HIS A 57 6.10 10.09 -18.29
CA HIS A 57 5.17 11.20 -18.13
C HIS A 57 5.59 12.44 -18.93
N LEU A 58 6.88 12.79 -18.94
CA LEU A 58 7.39 13.91 -19.75
C LEU A 58 7.18 13.64 -21.24
N ALA A 59 7.53 12.45 -21.71
CA ALA A 59 7.35 12.06 -23.10
C ALA A 59 5.86 12.05 -23.50
N ALA A 60 4.99 11.49 -22.67
CA ALA A 60 3.54 11.49 -22.90
C ALA A 60 2.96 12.92 -22.90
N GLY A 61 3.35 13.76 -21.95
CA GLY A 61 2.91 15.15 -21.86
C GLY A 61 3.33 15.96 -23.09
N ILE A 62 4.58 15.84 -23.51
CA ILE A 62 5.09 16.49 -24.73
C ILE A 62 4.37 15.96 -25.98
N TYR A 63 4.19 14.64 -26.08
CA TYR A 63 3.47 14.03 -27.21
C TYR A 63 2.04 14.54 -27.33
N TYR A 64 1.28 14.55 -26.22
CA TYR A 64 -0.10 15.03 -26.22
C TYR A 64 -0.18 16.53 -26.53
N LEU A 65 0.75 17.33 -26.00
CA LEU A 65 0.84 18.75 -26.30
C LEU A 65 1.14 19.00 -27.78
N ALA A 66 2.15 18.33 -28.33
CA ALA A 66 2.55 18.45 -29.74
C ALA A 66 1.47 17.95 -30.71
N SER A 67 0.67 16.96 -30.30
CA SER A 67 -0.43 16.42 -31.11
C SER A 67 -1.70 17.29 -31.07
N GLY A 68 -1.69 18.41 -30.32
CA GLY A 68 -2.87 19.25 -30.13
C GLY A 68 -3.99 18.57 -29.34
N ALA A 69 -3.65 17.61 -28.47
CA ALA A 69 -4.64 16.94 -27.63
C ALA A 69 -5.29 17.92 -26.63
N ARG A 70 -6.48 17.55 -26.15
CA ARG A 70 -7.19 18.34 -25.13
C ARG A 70 -6.32 18.55 -23.88
N VAL A 71 -6.46 19.72 -23.26
CA VAL A 71 -5.71 20.15 -22.06
C VAL A 71 -5.63 19.06 -20.99
N TYR A 72 -6.75 18.38 -20.79
CA TYR A 72 -6.89 17.24 -19.90
C TYR A 72 -5.74 16.21 -19.99
N TYR A 73 -5.35 15.77 -21.19
CA TYR A 73 -4.41 14.66 -21.35
C TYR A 73 -2.97 15.02 -21.00
N TYR A 74 -2.46 16.17 -21.47
CA TYR A 74 -1.11 16.59 -21.11
C TYR A 74 -1.04 17.13 -19.67
N ALA A 75 -2.12 17.70 -19.15
CA ALA A 75 -2.21 18.09 -17.73
C ALA A 75 -2.08 16.85 -16.82
N LEU A 76 -2.84 15.78 -17.08
CA LEU A 76 -2.71 14.52 -16.35
C LEU A 76 -1.29 13.96 -16.40
N ALA A 77 -0.68 13.98 -17.59
CA ALA A 77 0.69 13.48 -17.78
C ALA A 77 1.69 14.26 -16.90
N PHE A 78 1.67 15.60 -16.94
CA PHE A 78 2.59 16.41 -16.13
C PHE A 78 2.28 16.34 -14.62
N CYS A 79 1.00 16.31 -14.23
CA CYS A 79 0.61 16.12 -12.83
C CYS A 79 1.09 14.78 -12.26
N GLY A 80 1.28 13.75 -13.09
CA GLY A 80 1.87 12.48 -12.68
C GLY A 80 3.24 12.62 -12.02
N LEU A 81 4.02 13.65 -12.36
CA LEU A 81 5.33 13.92 -11.76
C LEU A 81 5.24 14.32 -10.28
N LEU A 82 4.10 14.88 -9.85
CA LEU A 82 3.88 15.29 -8.46
C LEU A 82 3.77 14.09 -7.50
N PHE A 83 3.52 12.89 -8.03
CA PHE A 83 3.44 11.66 -7.23
C PHE A 83 4.82 11.09 -6.87
N LEU A 84 5.88 11.46 -7.59
CA LEU A 84 7.25 10.98 -7.31
C LEU A 84 7.73 11.33 -5.89
N PRO A 85 7.58 12.56 -5.37
CA PRO A 85 7.96 12.87 -3.99
C PRO A 85 6.96 12.38 -2.93
N LEU A 86 5.78 11.89 -3.32
CA LEU A 86 4.66 11.64 -2.38
C LEU A 86 5.01 10.64 -1.27
N PRO A 87 5.62 9.46 -1.54
CA PRO A 87 5.97 8.52 -0.46
C PRO A 87 6.96 9.12 0.54
N TYR A 88 7.94 9.89 0.06
CA TYR A 88 8.93 10.55 0.91
C TYR A 88 8.31 11.65 1.78
N GLY A 89 7.37 12.43 1.22
CA GLY A 89 6.58 13.40 1.97
C GLY A 89 5.76 12.73 3.08
N LEU A 90 5.16 11.58 2.80
CA LEU A 90 4.39 10.81 3.78
C LEU A 90 5.27 10.29 4.92
N TYR A 91 6.45 9.72 4.63
CA TYR A 91 7.38 9.29 5.68
C TYR A 91 7.82 10.45 6.57
N LYS A 92 8.11 11.61 5.98
CA LYS A 92 8.48 12.81 6.72
C LYS A 92 7.34 13.31 7.61
N ALA A 93 6.10 13.31 7.11
CA ALA A 93 4.92 13.71 7.88
C ALA A 93 4.65 12.76 9.06
N LEU A 94 4.81 11.45 8.83
CA LEU A 94 4.62 10.41 9.84
C LEU A 94 5.84 10.23 10.77
N ARG A 95 6.93 10.96 10.54
CA ARG A 95 8.20 10.88 11.29
C ARG A 95 8.78 9.46 11.36
N VAL A 96 8.76 8.76 10.23
CA VAL A 96 9.32 7.41 10.06
C VAL A 96 10.45 7.41 9.04
N LYS A 97 11.38 6.46 9.16
CA LYS A 97 12.43 6.19 8.17
C LYS A 97 11.81 5.68 6.86
N THR A 98 12.44 6.06 5.76
CA THR A 98 12.03 5.64 4.41
C THR A 98 12.26 4.15 4.22
N CYS A 99 11.22 3.43 3.79
CA CYS A 99 11.31 2.03 3.40
C CYS A 99 11.17 1.91 1.87
N TYR A 100 12.25 1.53 1.20
CA TYR A 100 12.31 1.46 -0.26
C TYR A 100 11.52 0.26 -0.81
N SER A 101 11.48 -0.86 -0.08
CA SER A 101 10.63 -2.00 -0.46
C SER A 101 9.14 -1.64 -0.46
N LEU A 102 8.67 -0.84 0.51
CA LEU A 102 7.32 -0.28 0.52
C LEU A 102 7.09 0.68 -0.65
N ASN A 103 8.03 1.56 -0.94
CA ASN A 103 7.91 2.48 -2.08
C ASN A 103 7.81 1.74 -3.42
N CYS A 104 8.51 0.62 -3.61
CA CYS A 104 8.36 -0.19 -4.82
C CYS A 104 6.91 -0.66 -5.03
N VAL A 105 6.23 -1.08 -3.95
CA VAL A 105 4.82 -1.48 -4.01
C VAL A 105 3.94 -0.29 -4.41
N ILE A 106 4.16 0.87 -3.79
CA ILE A 106 3.41 2.10 -4.07
C ILE A 106 3.63 2.56 -5.52
N TYR A 107 4.87 2.61 -5.99
CA TYR A 107 5.17 3.02 -7.37
C TYR A 107 4.67 2.02 -8.41
N ALA A 108 4.72 0.72 -8.13
CA ALA A 108 4.15 -0.29 -9.03
C ALA A 108 2.64 -0.07 -9.21
N PHE A 109 1.92 0.20 -8.13
CA PHE A 109 0.49 0.50 -8.22
C PHE A 109 0.22 1.86 -8.88
N PHE A 110 1.04 2.88 -8.61
CA PHE A 110 0.94 4.18 -9.27
C PHE A 110 1.13 4.06 -10.80
N ILE A 111 2.12 3.26 -11.24
CA ILE A 111 2.31 2.96 -12.66
C ILE A 111 1.06 2.30 -13.25
N LEU A 112 0.46 1.34 -12.54
CA LEU A 112 -0.73 0.67 -13.02
C LEU A 112 -1.93 1.63 -13.10
N ALA A 113 -2.36 2.21 -11.98
CA ALA A 113 -3.60 2.97 -11.90
C ALA A 113 -3.51 4.33 -12.59
N TYR A 114 -2.45 5.10 -12.35
CA TYR A 114 -2.34 6.46 -12.86
C TYR A 114 -1.66 6.50 -14.22
N THR A 115 -0.45 5.96 -14.34
CA THR A 115 0.34 6.05 -15.57
C THR A 115 -0.33 5.28 -16.70
N ILE A 116 -0.58 3.98 -16.52
CA ILE A 116 -1.21 3.14 -17.54
C ILE A 116 -2.70 3.47 -17.63
N GLY A 117 -3.41 3.48 -16.50
CA GLY A 117 -4.85 3.69 -16.46
C GLY A 117 -5.30 5.04 -17.03
N LEU A 118 -4.79 6.15 -16.49
CA LEU A 118 -5.21 7.50 -16.91
C LEU A 118 -4.37 8.04 -18.07
N VAL A 119 -3.05 8.13 -17.91
CA VAL A 119 -2.19 8.85 -18.88
C VAL A 119 -2.12 8.12 -20.22
N TYR A 120 -2.00 6.80 -20.22
CA TYR A 120 -2.04 5.97 -21.42
C TYR A 120 -3.43 5.41 -21.76
N GLN A 121 -4.47 5.87 -21.06
CA GLN A 121 -5.88 5.54 -21.31
C GLN A 121 -6.18 4.03 -21.19
N GLY A 122 -5.48 3.32 -20.31
CA GLY A 122 -5.68 1.89 -20.04
C GLY A 122 -7.11 1.56 -19.63
N TYR A 123 -7.76 2.41 -18.81
CA TYR A 123 -9.15 2.22 -18.40
C TYR A 123 -10.13 2.19 -19.58
N ALA A 124 -9.85 2.97 -20.63
CA ALA A 124 -10.69 3.02 -21.81
C ALA A 124 -10.35 1.95 -22.87
N ARG A 125 -9.14 1.38 -22.83
CA ARG A 125 -8.60 0.56 -23.94
C ARG A 125 -8.38 -0.91 -23.60
N ILE A 126 -8.18 -1.23 -22.32
CA ILE A 126 -7.84 -2.58 -21.88
C ILE A 126 -9.04 -3.17 -21.15
N LEU A 127 -9.55 -4.29 -21.66
CA LEU A 127 -10.70 -4.98 -21.08
C LEU A 127 -10.41 -5.40 -19.63
N TYR A 128 -11.36 -5.13 -18.73
CA TYR A 128 -11.28 -5.40 -17.28
C TYR A 128 -10.13 -4.73 -16.53
N PHE A 129 -9.40 -3.80 -17.16
CA PHE A 129 -8.28 -3.12 -16.52
C PHE A 129 -8.71 -2.37 -15.26
N ASP A 130 -9.87 -1.74 -15.34
CA ASP A 130 -10.49 -1.04 -14.24
C ASP A 130 -10.71 -1.94 -13.02
N LYS A 131 -11.40 -3.07 -13.23
CA LYS A 131 -11.67 -4.05 -12.16
C LYS A 131 -10.38 -4.68 -11.60
N LEU A 132 -9.36 -4.87 -12.44
CA LEU A 132 -8.03 -5.31 -11.98
C LEU A 132 -7.37 -4.25 -11.08
N ALA A 133 -7.42 -2.97 -11.47
CA ALA A 133 -6.87 -1.88 -10.69
C ALA A 133 -7.59 -1.74 -9.33
N HIS A 134 -8.92 -1.82 -9.29
CA HIS A 134 -9.70 -1.82 -8.05
C HIS A 134 -9.41 -3.05 -7.17
N GLY A 135 -9.28 -4.24 -7.75
CA GLY A 135 -8.90 -5.44 -6.98
C GLY A 135 -7.51 -5.30 -6.35
N LEU A 136 -6.54 -4.77 -7.09
CA LEU A 136 -5.18 -4.52 -6.57
C LEU A 136 -5.13 -3.34 -5.59
N SER A 137 -6.01 -2.33 -5.76
CA SER A 137 -6.13 -1.23 -4.80
C SER A 137 -6.60 -1.73 -3.45
N GLY A 138 -7.55 -2.66 -3.41
CA GLY A 138 -8.00 -3.32 -2.18
C GLY A 138 -6.89 -4.07 -1.44
N VAL A 139 -5.95 -4.69 -2.17
CA VAL A 139 -4.75 -5.31 -1.58
C VAL A 139 -3.80 -4.24 -1.03
N LEU A 140 -3.52 -3.20 -1.82
CA LEU A 140 -2.59 -2.13 -1.44
C LEU A 140 -3.09 -1.35 -0.23
N VAL A 141 -4.35 -0.91 -0.23
CA VAL A 141 -4.90 -0.10 0.86
C VAL A 141 -5.00 -0.93 2.13
N ALA A 142 -5.38 -2.20 2.05
CA ALA A 142 -5.33 -3.11 3.20
C ALA A 142 -3.89 -3.28 3.73
N PHE A 143 -2.91 -3.38 2.83
CA PHE A 143 -1.49 -3.40 3.20
C PHE A 143 -1.08 -2.12 3.93
N LEU A 144 -1.40 -0.93 3.39
CA LEU A 144 -1.12 0.36 4.02
C LEU A 144 -1.86 0.55 5.36
N ALA A 145 -3.09 0.05 5.46
CA ALA A 145 -3.86 0.07 6.71
C ALA A 145 -3.18 -0.73 7.82
N LEU A 146 -2.43 -1.79 7.50
CA LEU A 146 -1.62 -2.50 8.50
C LEU A 146 -0.53 -1.59 9.08
N PHE A 147 0.17 -0.81 8.25
CA PHE A 147 1.16 0.16 8.75
C PHE A 147 0.50 1.22 9.63
N LEU A 148 -0.67 1.74 9.21
CA LEU A 148 -1.43 2.68 10.00
C LEU A 148 -1.82 2.08 11.36
N TYR A 149 -2.28 0.83 11.40
CA TYR A 149 -2.60 0.13 12.64
C TYR A 149 -1.42 0.10 13.60
N TYR A 150 -0.23 -0.22 13.09
CA TYR A 150 1.00 -0.16 13.89
C TYR A 150 1.32 1.26 14.35
N LEU A 151 1.17 2.26 13.48
CA LEU A 151 1.43 3.68 13.79
C LEU A 151 0.44 4.32 14.77
N ILE A 152 -0.73 3.74 14.99
CA ILE A 152 -1.67 4.20 16.02
C ILE A 152 -1.57 3.40 17.32
N LYS A 153 -1.10 2.14 17.27
CA LYS A 153 -1.03 1.28 18.46
C LYS A 153 0.17 1.65 19.35
N PRO A 154 0.00 1.97 20.64
CA PRO A 154 1.09 2.50 21.47
C PRO A 154 2.31 1.58 21.63
N ASP A 155 2.07 0.29 21.83
CA ASP A 155 3.11 -0.73 22.01
C ASP A 155 3.67 -1.24 20.67
N ARG A 156 3.16 -0.75 19.52
CA ARG A 156 3.63 -1.09 18.17
C ARG A 156 3.71 -2.59 17.91
N GLU A 157 2.89 -3.41 18.55
CA GLU A 157 2.97 -4.88 18.44
C GLU A 157 1.61 -5.51 18.14
N ILE A 158 1.57 -6.68 17.50
CA ILE A 158 0.34 -7.48 17.40
C ILE A 158 0.55 -8.75 18.21
N ARG A 159 -0.28 -8.95 19.24
CA ARG A 159 -0.37 -10.20 19.99
C ARG A 159 -1.33 -11.18 19.33
N ARG A 160 -1.29 -12.46 19.74
CA ARG A 160 -2.11 -13.53 19.15
C ARG A 160 -3.60 -13.31 19.26
N GLU A 161 -4.02 -12.85 20.41
CA GLU A 161 -5.38 -12.47 20.72
C GLU A 161 -5.84 -11.24 19.92
N GLU A 162 -4.91 -10.41 19.42
CA GLU A 162 -5.21 -9.17 18.70
C GLU A 162 -5.23 -9.33 17.18
N CYS A 163 -4.79 -10.47 16.64
CA CYS A 163 -4.78 -10.69 15.18
C CYS A 163 -6.15 -10.49 14.52
N ALA A 164 -7.23 -10.89 15.19
CA ALA A 164 -8.58 -10.70 14.68
C ALA A 164 -8.96 -9.21 14.63
N LEU A 165 -8.57 -8.45 15.66
CA LEU A 165 -8.79 -7.01 15.72
C LEU A 165 -7.99 -6.28 14.63
N ALA A 166 -6.71 -6.61 14.47
CA ALA A 166 -5.86 -6.04 13.42
C ALA A 166 -6.40 -6.36 12.01
N GLY A 167 -6.83 -7.61 11.77
CA GLY A 167 -7.45 -8.00 10.51
C GLY A 167 -8.77 -7.26 10.24
N THR A 168 -9.59 -7.05 11.26
CA THR A 168 -10.84 -6.30 11.16
C THR A 168 -10.58 -4.82 10.85
N PHE A 169 -9.61 -4.20 11.55
CA PHE A 169 -9.20 -2.82 11.28
C PHE A 169 -8.74 -2.65 9.83
N VAL A 170 -7.86 -3.53 9.37
CA VAL A 170 -7.34 -3.54 7.99
C VAL A 170 -8.48 -3.67 6.99
N PHE A 171 -9.39 -4.63 7.21
CA PHE A 171 -10.53 -4.86 6.33
C PHE A 171 -11.43 -3.61 6.24
N MET A 172 -11.87 -3.11 7.38
CA MET A 172 -12.80 -1.97 7.45
C MET A 172 -12.18 -0.71 6.88
N SER A 173 -10.90 -0.44 7.16
CA SER A 173 -10.20 0.74 6.63
C SER A 173 -10.11 0.68 5.10
N SER A 174 -9.79 -0.49 4.54
CA SER A 174 -9.66 -0.64 3.09
C SER A 174 -11.00 -0.48 2.37
N VAL A 175 -12.07 -1.10 2.89
CA VAL A 175 -13.41 -0.98 2.30
C VAL A 175 -13.95 0.46 2.45
N ALA A 176 -13.66 1.14 3.55
CA ALA A 176 -14.02 2.55 3.72
C ALA A 176 -13.34 3.45 2.69
N VAL A 177 -12.04 3.25 2.43
CA VAL A 177 -11.31 4.00 1.38
C VAL A 177 -11.87 3.70 0.00
N ALA A 178 -12.27 2.46 -0.30
CA ALA A 178 -12.95 2.13 -1.56
C ALA A 178 -14.25 2.92 -1.71
N GLY A 179 -15.09 2.97 -0.67
CA GLY A 179 -16.31 3.77 -0.68
C GLY A 179 -16.05 5.28 -0.84
N LEU A 180 -15.00 5.80 -0.19
CA LEU A 180 -14.59 7.19 -0.36
C LEU A 180 -14.10 7.49 -1.77
N TRP A 181 -13.46 6.52 -2.44
CA TRP A 181 -13.05 6.65 -3.83
C TRP A 181 -14.27 6.78 -4.75
N GLU A 182 -15.25 5.88 -4.64
CA GLU A 182 -16.49 5.94 -5.43
C GLU A 182 -17.29 7.24 -5.18
N ILE A 183 -17.34 7.70 -3.93
CA ILE A 183 -17.94 9.00 -3.61
C ILE A 183 -17.19 10.14 -4.29
N SER A 184 -15.85 10.05 -4.38
CA SER A 184 -15.03 11.07 -5.05
C SER A 184 -15.27 11.07 -6.56
N GLU A 185 -15.42 9.90 -7.18
CA GLU A 185 -15.78 9.78 -8.60
C GLU A 185 -17.15 10.37 -8.89
N TYR A 186 -18.13 10.07 -8.04
CA TYR A 186 -19.45 10.69 -8.11
C TYR A 186 -19.35 12.22 -8.00
N ALA A 187 -18.58 12.75 -7.04
CA ALA A 187 -18.39 14.19 -6.90
C ALA A 187 -17.71 14.82 -8.13
N ILE A 188 -16.71 14.15 -8.71
CA ILE A 188 -16.04 14.59 -9.95
C ILE A 188 -17.05 14.63 -11.11
N SER A 189 -17.95 13.65 -11.22
CA SER A 189 -18.97 13.63 -12.26
C SER A 189 -19.88 14.87 -12.20
N LEU A 190 -20.28 15.29 -11.00
CA LEU A 190 -21.11 16.47 -10.78
C LEU A 190 -20.40 17.79 -11.12
N ILE A 191 -19.09 17.89 -10.81
CA ILE A 191 -18.33 19.13 -10.98
C ILE A 191 -17.88 19.31 -12.43
N PHE A 192 -17.44 18.23 -13.09
CA PHE A 192 -16.78 18.28 -14.39
C PHE A 192 -17.64 17.72 -15.54
N GLY A 193 -18.81 17.17 -15.24
CA GLY A 193 -19.69 16.55 -16.25
C GLY A 193 -19.06 15.31 -16.91
N THR A 194 -18.10 14.68 -16.24
CA THR A 194 -17.49 13.41 -16.67
C THR A 194 -18.29 12.22 -16.15
N ASP A 195 -18.07 11.02 -16.70
CA ASP A 195 -18.73 9.79 -16.25
C ASP A 195 -17.71 8.73 -15.81
N PRO A 196 -16.93 8.96 -14.72
CA PRO A 196 -15.93 8.02 -14.24
C PRO A 196 -16.55 6.68 -13.81
N GLN A 197 -17.76 6.70 -13.25
CA GLN A 197 -18.50 5.53 -12.79
C GLN A 197 -19.29 4.83 -13.90
N ASN A 198 -19.12 5.27 -15.15
CA ASN A 198 -19.74 4.66 -16.33
C ASN A 198 -21.27 4.45 -16.19
N VAL A 199 -21.94 5.44 -15.58
CA VAL A 199 -23.37 5.37 -15.21
C VAL A 199 -24.24 5.32 -16.45
N LEU A 200 -23.85 6.02 -17.52
CA LEU A 200 -24.62 6.06 -18.77
C LEU A 200 -24.77 4.68 -19.42
N HIS A 201 -23.80 3.78 -19.20
CA HIS A 201 -23.81 2.44 -19.79
C HIS A 201 -24.23 1.34 -18.81
N THR A 202 -23.94 1.49 -17.52
CA THR A 202 -24.10 0.38 -16.55
C THR A 202 -25.05 0.70 -15.39
N GLY A 203 -25.55 1.94 -15.31
CA GLY A 203 -26.20 2.42 -14.09
C GLY A 203 -25.22 2.38 -12.91
N VAL A 204 -25.62 1.77 -11.80
CA VAL A 204 -24.72 1.59 -10.63
C VAL A 204 -23.78 0.39 -10.77
N GLY A 205 -23.88 -0.36 -11.88
CA GLY A 205 -23.21 -1.67 -12.02
C GLY A 205 -21.68 -1.59 -11.95
N ASP A 206 -21.08 -0.54 -12.52
CA ASP A 206 -19.63 -0.34 -12.51
C ASP A 206 -19.11 -0.17 -11.07
N THR A 207 -19.57 0.87 -10.37
CA THR A 207 -19.29 1.15 -8.96
C THR A 207 -19.53 -0.06 -8.06
N MET A 208 -20.63 -0.79 -8.25
CA MET A 208 -20.89 -1.98 -7.43
C MET A 208 -19.83 -3.07 -7.67
N MET A 209 -19.40 -3.27 -8.92
CA MET A 209 -18.33 -4.21 -9.24
C MET A 209 -16.99 -3.74 -8.69
N ASP A 210 -16.68 -2.44 -8.72
CA ASP A 210 -15.46 -1.87 -8.14
C ASP A 210 -15.36 -2.11 -6.64
N MET A 211 -16.45 -1.86 -5.92
CA MET A 211 -16.54 -2.16 -4.50
C MET A 211 -16.38 -3.65 -4.21
N ILE A 212 -16.98 -4.52 -5.03
CA ILE A 212 -16.88 -5.99 -4.86
C ILE A 212 -15.45 -6.49 -5.09
N VAL A 213 -14.81 -6.11 -6.21
CA VAL A 213 -13.45 -6.60 -6.52
C VAL A 213 -12.42 -6.01 -5.58
N CYS A 214 -12.59 -4.76 -5.16
CA CYS A 214 -11.75 -4.14 -4.12
C CYS A 214 -11.87 -4.90 -2.80
N THR A 215 -13.10 -5.19 -2.36
CA THR A 215 -13.34 -5.99 -1.14
C THR A 215 -12.73 -7.39 -1.25
N ALA A 216 -12.81 -8.04 -2.42
CA ALA A 216 -12.18 -9.33 -2.65
C ALA A 216 -10.64 -9.26 -2.53
N GLY A 217 -10.02 -8.21 -3.08
CA GLY A 217 -8.60 -7.92 -2.91
C GLY A 217 -8.21 -7.70 -1.44
N THR A 218 -9.00 -6.92 -0.70
CA THR A 218 -8.83 -6.72 0.74
C THR A 218 -8.90 -8.05 1.51
N LEU A 219 -9.89 -8.90 1.22
CA LEU A 219 -10.02 -10.22 1.86
C LEU A 219 -8.82 -11.11 1.56
N ALA A 220 -8.32 -11.10 0.32
CA ALA A 220 -7.11 -11.84 -0.04
C ALA A 220 -5.90 -11.38 0.81
N PHE A 221 -5.74 -10.08 1.03
CA PHE A 221 -4.70 -9.56 1.91
C PHE A 221 -4.90 -9.95 3.38
N VAL A 222 -6.13 -9.89 3.90
CA VAL A 222 -6.43 -10.34 5.28
C VAL A 222 -6.10 -11.82 5.47
N VAL A 223 -6.31 -12.66 4.47
CA VAL A 223 -5.86 -14.07 4.49
C VAL A 223 -4.34 -14.16 4.54
N VAL A 224 -3.61 -13.37 3.74
CA VAL A 224 -2.14 -13.31 3.80
C VAL A 224 -1.66 -12.90 5.20
N LEU A 225 -2.28 -11.87 5.79
CA LEU A 225 -2.00 -11.41 7.15
C LEU A 225 -2.22 -12.52 8.19
N ALA A 226 -3.35 -13.23 8.10
CA ALA A 226 -3.66 -14.33 9.00
C ALA A 226 -2.67 -15.50 8.84
N LEU A 227 -2.24 -15.82 7.62
CA LEU A 227 -1.25 -16.87 7.36
C LEU A 227 0.14 -16.48 7.85
N TYR A 228 0.52 -15.21 7.72
CA TYR A 228 1.77 -14.68 8.27
C TYR A 228 1.83 -14.86 9.79
N TYR A 229 0.78 -14.47 10.51
CA TYR A 229 0.73 -14.58 11.97
C TYR A 229 0.51 -16.00 12.49
N LYS A 230 -0.26 -16.84 11.79
CA LYS A 230 -0.52 -18.23 12.22
C LYS A 230 0.58 -19.21 11.84
N LYS A 231 1.23 -19.02 10.69
CA LYS A 231 2.14 -20.01 10.07
C LYS A 231 3.54 -19.46 9.79
N GLY A 232 3.82 -18.19 10.09
CA GLY A 232 5.12 -17.55 9.81
C GLY A 232 5.45 -17.45 8.32
N ARG A 233 4.45 -17.54 7.43
CA ARG A 233 4.67 -17.48 5.97
C ARG A 233 5.00 -16.06 5.56
N LYS A 234 6.23 -15.85 5.08
CA LYS A 234 6.71 -14.55 4.60
C LYS A 234 6.65 -14.50 3.07
N GLY A 235 5.63 -13.82 2.55
CA GLY A 235 5.57 -13.42 1.15
C GLY A 235 6.25 -12.07 0.93
N PHE A 236 6.23 -11.57 -0.32
CA PHE A 236 6.84 -10.29 -0.67
C PHE A 236 6.29 -9.11 0.14
N LEU A 237 4.95 -8.95 0.22
CA LEU A 237 4.31 -7.86 0.98
C LEU A 237 4.67 -7.89 2.47
N MET A 238 4.57 -9.07 3.09
CA MET A 238 4.92 -9.23 4.50
C MET A 238 6.44 -9.08 4.74
N GLY A 239 7.28 -9.32 3.73
CA GLY A 239 8.70 -9.01 3.76
C GLY A 239 8.95 -7.50 3.77
N ALA A 240 8.28 -6.73 2.91
CA ALA A 240 8.37 -5.27 2.93
C ALA A 240 7.83 -4.67 4.25
N PHE A 241 6.78 -5.27 4.82
CA PHE A 241 6.30 -4.91 6.15
C PHE A 241 7.33 -5.22 7.25
N ASP A 242 7.95 -6.40 7.23
CA ASP A 242 9.04 -6.76 8.15
C ASP A 242 10.21 -5.77 8.07
N ASP A 243 10.59 -5.39 6.84
CA ASP A 243 11.69 -4.48 6.58
C ASP A 243 11.38 -3.07 7.13
N PHE A 244 10.17 -2.57 6.91
CA PHE A 244 9.70 -1.32 7.50
C PHE A 244 9.68 -1.39 9.03
N TYR A 245 9.11 -2.47 9.59
CA TYR A 245 8.95 -2.64 11.03
C TYR A 245 10.32 -2.64 11.73
N ARG A 246 11.30 -3.35 11.16
CA ARG A 246 12.67 -3.40 11.71
C ARG A 246 13.34 -2.03 11.72
N GLN A 247 13.33 -1.33 10.60
CA GLN A 247 13.97 -0.01 10.48
C GLN A 247 13.38 1.03 11.43
N ASN A 248 12.06 0.96 11.68
CA ASN A 248 11.32 2.01 12.39
C ASN A 248 11.03 1.72 13.85
N PHE A 249 10.98 0.46 14.26
CA PHE A 249 10.52 0.09 15.60
C PHE A 249 11.46 -0.87 16.34
N LEU A 250 12.45 -1.48 15.67
CA LEU A 250 13.42 -2.36 16.33
C LEU A 250 14.84 -1.77 16.38
N GLU A 251 15.23 -0.92 15.43
CA GLU A 251 16.55 -0.28 15.45
C GLU A 251 16.76 0.68 16.64
N ASP A 252 15.69 1.17 17.26
CA ASP A 252 15.75 2.06 18.43
C ASP A 252 15.54 1.33 19.77
N SER A 253 15.29 0.01 19.77
CA SER A 253 15.08 -0.76 21.02
C SER A 253 16.37 -1.32 21.64
N ASP A 254 17.52 -1.16 20.96
CA ASP A 254 18.84 -1.59 21.41
C ASP A 254 19.78 -0.40 21.77
N LEU A 255 19.23 0.81 21.99
CA LEU A 255 19.94 2.00 22.51
C LEU A 255 19.39 2.45 23.86
#